data_AF-A0A1G2VRP5-F1
#
_entry.id   AF-A0A1G2VRP5-F1
#
_cell.length_a   1.000
_cell.length_b   1.000
_cell.length_c   1.000
_cell.angle_alpha   90.00
_cell.angle_beta   90.00
_cell.angle_gamma   90.00
#
_symmetry.space_group_name_H-M   'P 1'
#
loop_
_entity.id
_entity.type
_entity.pdbx_description
1 polymer ?
#
loop_
_entity_poly.entity_id
_entity_poly.type
_entity_poly.pdbx_seq_one_letter_code
_entity_poly.pdbx_strand_id
1 'polypeptide(L)'
;MTTTLKSLAIIGGALLIAGAMVVLQTNNNSSTASRENVLLEGNRQLVLITAAGGYTPQITEAQANTATTLRVKTIGSLDCALAIAIPRIGYRKNLPLQGETDIELGSYEKGDTLTGTCAMGMYSFQIRFL
;
A
#
# COMPACT_ATOMS: atom_id res chain seq x y z
N MET A 1 -1.06 73.59 10.38
CA MET A 1 0.23 74.01 9.80
C MET A 1 1.29 73.29 10.63
N THR A 2 1.86 72.15 10.28
CA THR A 2 2.29 71.60 8.99
C THR A 2 2.26 70.06 9.04
N THR A 3 1.68 69.46 8.01
CA THR A 3 1.83 68.04 7.66
C THR A 3 3.12 67.90 6.85
N THR A 4 4.01 66.99 7.23
CA THR A 4 4.98 66.25 6.36
C THR A 4 6.02 65.56 7.25
N LEU A 5 6.66 64.51 6.70
CA LEU A 5 7.79 63.77 7.27
C LEU A 5 7.46 62.67 8.29
N LYS A 6 6.97 61.53 7.78
CA LYS A 6 7.38 60.18 8.24
C LYS A 6 6.87 59.06 7.32
N SER A 7 6.72 59.34 6.02
CA SER A 7 6.64 58.28 5.03
C SER A 7 8.07 57.86 4.71
N LEU A 8 8.33 56.55 4.79
CA LEU A 8 9.59 55.88 4.46
C LEU A 8 10.56 55.67 5.64
N ALA A 9 10.22 54.73 6.51
CA ALA A 9 11.22 53.93 7.21
C ALA A 9 10.61 52.60 7.70
N ILE A 10 11.12 51.48 7.15
CA ILE A 10 11.21 50.17 7.82
C ILE A 10 9.89 49.38 7.87
N ILE A 11 9.38 48.81 6.77
CA ILE A 11 9.78 47.49 6.20
C ILE A 11 10.87 46.79 7.03
N GLY A 12 10.49 45.98 8.02
CA GLY A 12 11.47 45.16 8.75
C GLY A 12 11.05 44.56 10.09
N GLY A 13 9.78 44.23 10.33
CA GLY A 13 9.39 43.74 11.67
C GLY A 13 8.06 43.01 11.76
N ALA A 14 7.62 42.29 10.72
CA ALA A 14 6.31 41.63 10.73
C ALA A 14 6.32 40.13 10.36
N LEU A 15 7.49 39.49 10.24
CA LEU A 15 7.56 38.06 9.88
C LEU A 15 8.55 37.32 10.77
N LEU A 16 8.22 36.94 12.01
CA LEU A 16 9.01 35.89 12.69
C LEU A 16 8.28 35.11 13.81
N ILE A 17 6.98 35.28 14.08
CA ILE A 17 6.33 34.62 15.25
C ILE A 17 5.01 33.91 14.91
N ALA A 18 4.88 33.36 13.71
CA ALA A 18 3.74 32.48 13.33
C ALA A 18 4.19 31.21 12.60
N GLY A 19 5.45 30.79 12.77
CA GLY A 19 6.04 29.66 12.04
C GLY A 19 6.20 28.35 12.85
N ALA A 20 5.88 28.33 14.14
CA ALA A 20 6.31 27.25 15.03
C ALA A 20 5.25 26.16 15.35
N MET A 21 4.04 26.20 14.77
CA MET A 21 2.95 25.28 15.15
C MET A 21 2.34 24.43 14.01
N VAL A 22 3.00 24.26 12.86
CA VAL A 22 2.37 23.55 11.71
C VAL A 22 3.06 22.25 11.29
N VAL A 23 4.23 21.89 11.83
CA VAL A 23 5.00 20.74 11.29
C VAL A 23 5.11 19.58 12.27
N LEU A 24 3.98 19.01 12.71
CA LEU A 24 3.94 17.67 13.32
C LEU A 24 2.59 16.98 13.02
N GLN A 25 2.31 16.71 11.75
CA GLN A 25 1.36 15.67 11.35
C GLN A 25 2.06 14.68 10.43
N THR A 26 2.90 13.81 11.01
CA THR A 26 3.29 12.55 10.37
C THR A 26 2.38 11.47 10.92
N ASN A 27 1.21 11.30 10.30
CA ASN A 27 0.36 10.12 10.45
C ASN A 27 0.36 9.37 9.12
N ASN A 28 1.47 8.70 8.81
CA ASN A 28 1.57 7.83 7.64
C ASN A 28 1.59 6.36 8.08
N ASN A 29 0.45 5.91 8.61
CA ASN A 29 0.12 4.48 8.59
C ASN A 29 -1.34 4.32 8.14
N SER A 30 -1.63 4.90 6.98
CA SER A 30 -2.88 4.66 6.27
C SER A 30 -2.61 3.47 5.36
N SER A 31 -3.11 2.28 5.71
CA SER A 31 -3.23 1.15 4.80
C SER A 31 -4.21 1.54 3.68
N THR A 32 -3.76 2.38 2.75
CA THR A 32 -4.56 2.84 1.61
C THR A 32 -4.77 1.66 0.67
N ALA A 33 -6.03 1.32 0.42
CA ALA A 33 -6.39 0.35 -0.60
C ALA A 33 -5.80 0.82 -1.95
N SER A 34 -4.97 -0.01 -2.57
CA SER A 34 -4.35 0.31 -3.85
C SER A 34 -5.03 -0.45 -4.98
N ARG A 35 -5.35 0.27 -6.06
CA ARG A 35 -5.70 -0.29 -7.37
C ARG A 35 -4.51 -0.28 -8.32
N GLU A 36 -3.47 0.48 -7.99
CA GLU A 36 -2.31 0.71 -8.86
C GLU A 36 -1.46 -0.55 -9.02
N ASN A 37 -1.57 -1.49 -8.09
CA ASN A 37 -0.88 -2.77 -8.14
C ASN A 37 -1.67 -3.88 -8.86
N VAL A 38 -2.72 -3.53 -9.60
CA VAL A 38 -3.50 -4.47 -10.42
C VAL A 38 -3.30 -4.16 -11.89
N LEU A 39 -2.80 -5.13 -12.65
CA LEU A 39 -2.65 -5.07 -14.09
C LEU A 39 -3.74 -5.89 -14.77
N LEU A 40 -4.31 -5.38 -15.85
CA LEU A 40 -5.29 -6.10 -16.66
C LEU A 40 -4.59 -6.64 -17.91
N GLU A 41 -4.59 -7.95 -18.07
CA GLU A 41 -4.01 -8.65 -19.20
C GLU A 41 -5.12 -9.44 -19.92
N GLY A 42 -5.82 -8.75 -20.83
CA GLY A 42 -6.96 -9.32 -21.55
C GLY A 42 -8.12 -9.66 -20.63
N ASN A 43 -8.44 -10.96 -20.50
CA ASN A 43 -9.52 -11.48 -19.64
C ASN A 43 -9.03 -11.92 -18.24
N ARG A 44 -7.77 -11.67 -17.92
CA ARG A 44 -7.18 -11.98 -16.61
C ARG A 44 -6.68 -10.70 -15.96
N GLN A 45 -6.64 -10.69 -14.65
CA GLN A 45 -6.02 -9.63 -13.86
C GLN A 45 -4.87 -10.19 -13.03
N LEU A 46 -3.80 -9.41 -12.93
CA LEU A 46 -2.60 -9.73 -12.18
C LEU A 46 -2.50 -8.77 -10.99
N VAL A 47 -2.57 -9.31 -9.78
CA VAL A 47 -2.40 -8.56 -8.53
C VAL A 47 -0.95 -8.69 -8.09
N LEU A 48 -0.25 -7.56 -7.96
CA LEU A 48 1.15 -7.50 -7.58
C LEU A 48 1.29 -7.20 -6.08
N ILE A 49 1.94 -8.09 -5.34
CA ILE A 49 2.25 -7.88 -3.92
C ILE A 49 3.73 -8.12 -3.70
N THR A 50 4.38 -7.24 -2.93
CA THR A 50 5.78 -7.39 -2.53
C THR A 50 5.87 -8.00 -1.14
N ALA A 51 6.70 -9.04 -0.99
CA ALA A 51 7.10 -9.65 0.27
C ALA A 51 8.53 -9.19 0.63
N ALA A 52 8.64 -8.25 1.57
CA ALA A 52 9.91 -7.69 2.04
C ALA A 52 9.76 -7.06 3.44
N GLY A 53 9.79 -7.83 4.53
CA GLY A 53 9.48 -7.31 5.87
C GLY A 53 7.99 -7.35 6.22
N GLY A 54 7.17 -7.99 5.37
CA GLY A 54 5.71 -7.90 5.37
C GLY A 54 5.19 -7.89 3.94
N TYR A 55 3.87 -7.71 3.77
CA TYR A 55 3.23 -7.65 2.46
C TYR A 55 2.83 -6.22 2.12
N THR A 56 3.20 -5.76 0.92
CA THR A 56 2.85 -4.42 0.44
C THR A 56 2.38 -4.47 -1.02
N PRO A 57 1.24 -3.85 -1.35
CA PRO A 57 0.29 -3.21 -0.43
C PRO A 57 -0.43 -4.24 0.46
N GLN A 58 -0.95 -3.78 1.61
CA GLN A 58 -1.73 -4.62 2.51
C GLN A 58 -3.18 -4.78 2.06
N ILE A 59 -3.70 -3.84 1.29
CA ILE A 59 -5.06 -3.88 0.75
C ILE A 59 -4.98 -3.57 -0.72
N THR A 60 -5.53 -4.46 -1.54
CA THR A 60 -5.67 -4.31 -2.97
C THR A 60 -7.12 -4.40 -3.37
N GLU A 61 -7.54 -3.54 -4.28
CA GLU A 61 -8.87 -3.62 -4.90
C GLU A 61 -8.73 -4.16 -6.32
N ALA A 62 -9.39 -5.29 -6.58
CA ALA A 62 -9.37 -5.99 -7.86
C ALA A 62 -10.79 -6.11 -8.43
N GLN A 63 -10.92 -6.36 -9.74
CA GLN A 63 -12.24 -6.47 -10.37
C GLN A 63 -12.90 -7.80 -10.00
N ALA A 64 -14.18 -7.72 -9.61
CA ALA A 64 -15.00 -8.91 -9.44
C ALA A 64 -15.22 -9.66 -10.77
N ASN A 65 -15.56 -10.95 -10.67
CA ASN A 65 -15.88 -11.83 -11.79
C ASN A 65 -14.80 -11.92 -12.87
N THR A 66 -13.55 -11.64 -12.50
CA THR A 66 -12.38 -11.67 -13.40
C THR A 66 -11.35 -12.66 -12.88
N ALA A 67 -10.82 -13.51 -13.76
CA ALA A 67 -9.80 -14.49 -13.41
C ALA A 67 -8.54 -13.79 -12.89
N THR A 68 -8.18 -14.07 -11.65
CA THR A 68 -7.16 -13.35 -10.88
C THR A 68 -5.96 -14.23 -10.63
N THR A 69 -4.78 -13.69 -10.93
CA THR A 69 -3.49 -14.28 -10.56
C THR A 69 -2.82 -13.34 -9.56
N LEU A 70 -2.35 -13.87 -8.44
CA LEU A 70 -1.54 -13.13 -7.48
C LEU A 70 -0.07 -13.40 -7.80
N ARG A 71 0.68 -12.33 -8.10
CA ARG A 71 2.12 -12.37 -8.25
C ARG A 71 2.76 -11.77 -7.01
N VAL A 72 3.51 -12.61 -6.30
CA VAL A 72 4.26 -12.19 -5.11
C VAL A 72 5.71 -12.00 -5.50
N LYS A 73 6.20 -10.77 -5.36
CA LYS A 73 7.61 -10.42 -5.56
C LYS A 73 8.34 -10.45 -4.23
N THR A 74 9.35 -11.28 -4.11
CA THR A 74 10.20 -11.35 -2.90
C THR A 74 11.50 -10.60 -3.12
N ILE A 75 11.90 -9.78 -2.14
CA ILE A 75 13.13 -8.97 -2.21
C ILE A 75 14.03 -9.27 -1.01
N GLY A 76 14.58 -10.48 -0.96
CA GLY A 76 15.70 -10.83 -0.09
C GLY A 76 15.42 -10.74 1.41
N SER A 77 14.17 -10.77 1.85
CA SER A 77 13.84 -10.72 3.28
C SER A 77 13.95 -12.11 3.91
N LEU A 78 14.66 -12.24 5.02
CA LEU A 78 14.76 -13.49 5.81
C LEU A 78 13.74 -13.45 6.96
N ASP A 79 12.48 -13.31 6.61
CA ASP A 79 11.39 -13.20 7.58
C ASP A 79 10.27 -14.21 7.28
N CYS A 80 9.22 -14.17 8.11
CA CYS A 80 8.07 -15.04 7.92
C CYS A 80 7.27 -14.75 6.65
N ALA A 81 7.45 -13.60 6.00
CA ALA A 81 6.77 -13.27 4.74
C ALA A 81 7.29 -14.14 3.57
N LEU A 82 8.41 -14.86 3.75
CA LEU A 82 8.86 -15.92 2.84
C LEU A 82 7.95 -17.15 2.79
N ALA A 83 6.92 -17.23 3.61
CA ALA A 83 5.95 -18.30 3.54
C ALA A 83 4.55 -17.71 3.53
N ILE A 84 3.82 -17.96 2.45
CA ILE A 84 2.48 -17.44 2.23
C ILE A 84 1.45 -18.52 2.50
N ALA A 85 0.37 -18.14 3.19
CA ALA A 85 -0.80 -18.96 3.41
C ALA A 85 -2.07 -18.19 2.99
N ILE A 86 -2.93 -18.83 2.20
CA ILE A 86 -4.22 -18.29 1.75
C ILE A 86 -5.29 -19.31 2.14
N PRO A 87 -5.87 -19.22 3.35
CA PRO A 87 -6.74 -20.25 3.91
C PRO A 87 -7.97 -20.58 3.06
N ARG A 88 -8.58 -19.57 2.43
CA ARG A 88 -9.82 -19.74 1.63
C ARG A 88 -9.65 -20.76 0.50
N ILE A 89 -8.45 -20.88 -0.06
CA ILE A 89 -8.12 -21.81 -1.15
C ILE A 89 -7.19 -22.95 -0.70
N GLY A 90 -6.92 -23.08 0.60
CA GLY A 90 -6.01 -24.10 1.14
C GLY A 90 -4.56 -23.97 0.65
N TYR A 91 -4.15 -22.82 0.12
CA TYR A 91 -2.81 -22.63 -0.44
C TYR A 91 -1.81 -22.30 0.67
N ARG A 92 -0.70 -23.04 0.73
CA ARG A 92 0.42 -22.74 1.63
C ARG A 92 1.72 -23.14 0.96
N LYS A 93 2.64 -22.19 0.79
CA LYS A 93 3.93 -22.45 0.12
C LYS A 93 5.02 -21.51 0.61
N ASN A 94 6.26 -21.98 0.54
CA ASN A 94 7.43 -21.15 0.71
C ASN A 94 7.75 -20.43 -0.61
N LEU A 95 8.05 -19.14 -0.51
CA LEU A 95 8.50 -18.27 -1.58
C LEU A 95 10.02 -18.38 -1.73
N PRO A 96 10.57 -18.17 -2.95
CA PRO A 96 12.01 -18.04 -3.13
C PRO A 96 12.53 -16.79 -2.40
N LEU A 97 13.80 -16.80 -2.00
CA LEU A 97 14.44 -15.65 -1.33
C LEU A 97 14.42 -14.39 -2.19
N GLN A 98 14.48 -14.53 -3.51
CA GLN A 98 14.36 -13.44 -4.47
C GLN A 98 13.63 -13.95 -5.72
N GLY A 99 12.81 -13.10 -6.33
CA GLY A 99 12.10 -13.40 -7.57
C GLY A 99 10.60 -13.18 -7.46
N GLU A 100 9.85 -13.75 -8.40
CA GLU A 100 8.40 -13.63 -8.50
C GLU A 100 7.77 -15.03 -8.43
N THR A 101 6.64 -15.14 -7.73
CA THR A 101 5.86 -16.38 -7.63
C THR A 101 4.41 -16.08 -7.98
N ASP A 102 3.91 -16.78 -8.99
CA ASP A 102 2.52 -16.67 -9.43
C ASP A 102 1.64 -17.71 -8.76
N ILE A 103 0.47 -17.26 -8.29
CA ILE A 103 -0.52 -18.06 -7.58
C ILE A 103 -1.86 -17.80 -8.27
N GLU A 104 -2.43 -18.84 -8.87
CA GLU A 104 -3.76 -18.73 -9.47
C GLU A 104 -4.82 -18.69 -8.36
N LEU A 105 -5.55 -17.59 -8.27
CA LEU A 105 -6.59 -17.40 -7.26
C LEU A 105 -7.99 -17.78 -7.79
N GLY A 106 -8.17 -17.83 -9.11
CA GLY A 106 -9.47 -18.04 -9.75
C GLY A 106 -10.27 -16.74 -9.88
N SER A 107 -11.59 -16.83 -9.93
CA SER A 107 -12.50 -15.68 -10.00
C SER A 107 -13.32 -15.58 -8.72
N TYR A 108 -13.58 -14.36 -8.26
CA TYR A 108 -14.35 -14.08 -7.03
C TYR A 108 -15.51 -13.15 -7.33
N GLU A 109 -16.58 -13.24 -6.54
CA GLU A 109 -17.77 -12.42 -6.73
C GLU A 109 -17.56 -11.00 -6.18
N LYS A 110 -18.47 -10.08 -6.52
CA LYS A 110 -18.41 -8.72 -6.00
C LYS A 110 -18.70 -8.73 -4.50
N GLY A 111 -17.85 -8.05 -3.73
CA GLY A 111 -17.91 -8.02 -2.27
C GLY A 111 -17.08 -9.11 -1.60
N ASP A 112 -16.53 -10.06 -2.36
CA ASP A 112 -15.60 -11.03 -1.79
C ASP A 112 -14.31 -10.34 -1.30
N THR A 113 -13.76 -10.90 -0.23
CA THR A 113 -12.42 -10.55 0.25
C THR A 113 -11.61 -11.80 0.45
N LEU A 114 -10.46 -11.85 -0.22
CA LEU A 114 -9.45 -12.87 -0.04
C LEU A 114 -8.36 -12.34 0.88
N THR A 115 -8.03 -13.08 1.92
CA THR A 115 -6.96 -12.72 2.87
C THR A 115 -5.82 -13.73 2.75
N GLY A 116 -4.62 -13.21 2.58
CA GLY A 116 -3.38 -13.98 2.71
C GLY A 116 -2.60 -13.55 3.95
N THR A 117 -1.88 -14.49 4.55
CA THR A 117 -1.04 -14.25 5.73
C THR A 117 0.33 -14.89 5.57
N CYS A 118 1.28 -14.46 6.38
CA CYS A 118 2.55 -15.17 6.52
C CYS A 118 2.33 -16.48 7.29
N ALA A 119 3.28 -17.42 7.23
CA ALA A 119 3.16 -18.72 7.91
C ALA A 119 2.88 -18.63 9.42
N MET A 120 3.28 -17.52 10.06
CA MET A 120 3.07 -17.23 11.48
C MET A 120 1.81 -16.38 11.76
N GLY A 121 1.12 -15.87 10.72
CA GLY A 121 -0.06 -15.04 10.85
C GLY A 121 0.17 -13.56 11.21
N MET A 122 1.42 -13.13 11.42
CA MET A 122 1.76 -11.78 11.84
C MET A 122 1.56 -10.71 10.75
N TYR A 123 1.96 -11.00 9.51
CA TYR A 123 1.75 -10.13 8.35
C TYR A 123 0.60 -10.65 7.50
N SER A 124 -0.22 -9.73 7.00
CA SER A 124 -1.35 -10.07 6.15
C SER A 124 -1.54 -9.06 5.02
N PHE A 125 -2.22 -9.53 3.98
CA PHE A 125 -2.76 -8.69 2.92
C PHE A 125 -4.20 -9.13 2.60
N GLN A 126 -4.96 -8.22 2.02
CA GLN A 126 -6.34 -8.42 1.59
C GLN A 126 -6.50 -8.02 0.13
N ILE A 127 -7.22 -8.82 -0.63
CA ILE A 127 -7.68 -8.49 -1.98
C ILE A 127 -9.20 -8.39 -1.90
N ARG A 128 -9.73 -7.19 -2.14
CA ARG A 128 -11.16 -6.89 -2.16
C ARG A 128 -11.63 -6.87 -3.60
N PHE A 129 -12.66 -7.65 -3.90
CA PHE A 129 -13.23 -7.74 -5.24
C PHE A 129 -14.44 -6.81 -5.34
N LEU A 130 -14.36 -5.80 -6.22
CA LEU A 130 -15.34 -4.72 -6.35
C LEU A 130 -15.98 -4.66 -7.74
#